data_AF-A0A2I0V789-F1
#
_entry.id   AF-A0A2I0V789-F1
#
_cell.length_a   1.000
_cell.length_b   1.000
_cell.length_c   1.000
_cell.angle_alpha   90.00
_cell.angle_beta   90.00
_cell.angle_gamma   90.00
#
_symmetry.space_group_name_H-M   'P 1'
#
loop_
_entity.id
_entity.type
_entity.pdbx_description
1 polymer ?
#
loop_
_entity_poly.entity_id
_entity_poly.type
_entity_poly.pdbx_seq_one_letter_code
_entity_poly.pdbx_strand_id
1 'polypeptide(L)'
;MFYTGSDLTWTQCVPCINCYNQKNPFYDPTQSSTFTTIECISDYCCLYEVRYADHSITKGSLINDTLKFSNDNIPNFHFGCGDNNTGFHGDIDGFLGLGRGSLSIISQASNMYNNIFSYCLPSALGVKYTPMVTNPKMPSFYFLNLTAIFIWGERIDLSPTIFSSPGTILDSGTTFTRLPPTTYFALRSIFRKKWSITQWHLHNLNLTHVITLLASRRC
;
A
#
# COMPACT_ATOMS: atom_id res chain seq x y z
N MET A 1 -1.62 5.89 -8.05
CA MET A 1 -0.74 5.64 -6.87
C MET A 1 -0.47 4.16 -6.73
N PHE A 2 0.74 3.75 -6.30
CA PHE A 2 1.10 2.34 -6.06
C PHE A 2 0.65 1.88 -4.67
N TYR A 3 -0.12 0.79 -4.58
CA TYR A 3 -0.76 0.43 -3.32
C TYR A 3 -0.66 -1.06 -2.97
N THR A 4 0.19 -1.40 -1.99
CA THR A 4 0.37 -2.77 -1.47
C THR A 4 -0.79 -3.25 -0.58
N GLY A 5 -1.65 -2.34 -0.13
CA GLY A 5 -2.86 -2.62 0.65
C GLY A 5 -4.11 -2.93 -0.19
N SER A 6 -3.97 -3.13 -1.50
CA SER A 6 -5.10 -3.52 -2.35
C SER A 6 -4.66 -4.40 -3.50
N ASP A 7 -5.49 -5.40 -3.81
CA ASP A 7 -5.34 -6.21 -5.01
C ASP A 7 -5.86 -5.47 -6.24
N LEU A 8 -6.92 -4.68 -6.10
CA LEU A 8 -7.59 -4.06 -7.23
C LEU A 8 -6.74 -2.90 -7.78
N THR A 9 -6.39 -3.00 -9.06
CA THR A 9 -6.03 -1.84 -9.87
C THR A 9 -7.30 -1.16 -10.37
N TRP A 10 -7.41 0.16 -10.25
CA TRP A 10 -8.55 0.92 -10.75
C TRP A 10 -8.17 2.36 -11.12
N THR A 11 -8.97 2.98 -11.99
CA THR A 11 -8.86 4.39 -12.41
C THR A 11 -10.24 5.01 -12.53
N GLN A 12 -10.35 6.35 -12.44
CA GLN A 12 -11.62 7.03 -12.74
C GLN A 12 -11.93 6.98 -14.24
N CYS A 13 -13.18 6.71 -14.58
CA CYS A 13 -13.65 6.52 -15.95
C CYS A 13 -14.77 7.47 -16.35
N VAL A 14 -14.98 7.62 -17.66
CA VAL A 14 -16.20 8.21 -18.23
C VAL A 14 -17.20 7.13 -18.69
N PRO A 15 -18.53 7.39 -18.58
CA PRO A 15 -19.12 8.53 -17.88
C PRO A 15 -18.92 8.41 -16.36
N CYS A 16 -18.58 9.51 -15.69
CA CYS A 16 -18.51 9.51 -14.24
C CYS A 16 -19.80 10.08 -13.63
N ILE A 17 -20.36 9.33 -12.67
CA ILE A 17 -21.54 9.72 -11.89
C ILE A 17 -21.15 10.64 -10.74
N ASN A 18 -20.11 10.27 -9.98
CA ASN A 18 -19.67 11.02 -8.81
C ASN A 18 -18.17 10.82 -8.59
N CYS A 19 -17.34 11.65 -9.21
CA CYS A 19 -15.89 11.58 -9.14
C CYS A 19 -15.32 12.87 -8.55
N TYR A 20 -14.15 12.74 -7.94
CA TYR A 20 -13.33 13.88 -7.60
C TYR A 20 -12.55 14.36 -8.84
N ASN A 21 -12.21 15.65 -8.87
CA ASN A 21 -11.36 16.19 -9.92
C ASN A 21 -9.96 15.57 -9.82
N GLN A 22 -9.37 15.19 -10.94
CA GLN A 22 -7.99 14.69 -11.01
C GLN A 22 -7.19 15.50 -12.04
N LYS A 23 -5.86 15.37 -12.05
CA LYS A 23 -4.98 16.14 -12.95
C LYS A 23 -5.00 15.62 -14.38
N ASN A 24 -5.02 14.29 -14.56
CA ASN A 24 -5.05 13.68 -15.87
C ASN A 24 -6.50 13.47 -16.35
N PRO A 25 -6.74 13.33 -17.65
CA PRO A 25 -8.07 12.96 -18.15
C PRO A 25 -8.55 11.65 -17.53
N PHE A 26 -9.86 11.53 -17.34
CA PHE A 26 -10.48 10.26 -16.96
C PHE A 26 -10.27 9.25 -18.09
N TYR A 27 -10.23 7.98 -17.73
CA TYR A 27 -10.14 6.91 -18.71
C TYR A 27 -11.43 6.83 -19.53
N ASP A 28 -11.33 6.87 -20.86
CA ASP A 28 -12.45 6.69 -21.77
C ASP A 28 -12.30 5.35 -22.51
N PRO A 29 -13.07 4.32 -22.12
CA PRO A 29 -13.03 3.01 -22.77
C PRO A 29 -13.33 3.07 -24.27
N THR A 30 -14.11 4.06 -24.73
CA THR A 30 -14.50 4.18 -26.14
C THR A 30 -13.35 4.62 -27.05
N GLN A 31 -12.28 5.17 -26.47
CA GLN A 31 -11.08 5.60 -27.20
C GLN A 31 -10.03 4.51 -27.33
N SER A 32 -10.23 3.34 -26.69
CA SER A 32 -9.28 2.24 -26.73
C SER A 32 -9.72 1.17 -27.73
N SER A 33 -8.83 0.83 -28.66
CA SER A 33 -9.06 -0.24 -29.64
C SER A 33 -8.89 -1.65 -29.06
N THR A 34 -8.29 -1.78 -27.88
CA THR A 34 -8.08 -3.05 -27.18
C THR A 34 -9.05 -3.25 -26.00
N PHE A 35 -9.93 -2.27 -25.77
CA PHE A 35 -10.95 -2.36 -24.73
C PHE A 35 -11.93 -3.49 -25.02
N THR A 36 -12.25 -4.24 -23.98
CA THR A 36 -13.33 -5.21 -23.97
C THR A 36 -14.06 -5.20 -22.63
N THR A 37 -15.37 -5.39 -22.68
CA THR A 37 -16.17 -5.65 -21.49
C THR A 37 -15.92 -7.09 -21.02
N ILE A 38 -15.86 -7.30 -19.70
CA ILE A 38 -15.83 -8.66 -19.16
C ILE A 38 -17.22 -9.26 -19.33
N GLU A 39 -17.31 -10.41 -20.01
CA GLU A 39 -18.57 -11.12 -20.20
C GLU A 39 -19.11 -11.61 -18.86
N CYS A 40 -20.28 -11.09 -18.52
CA CYS A 40 -20.84 -11.22 -17.20
C CYS A 40 -22.14 -12.02 -17.28
N ILE A 41 -22.19 -13.18 -16.60
CA ILE A 41 -23.37 -14.06 -16.64
C ILE A 41 -24.55 -13.46 -15.83
N SER A 42 -24.29 -12.48 -14.96
CA SER A 42 -25.31 -11.70 -14.25
C SER A 42 -24.91 -10.24 -14.11
N ASP A 43 -25.88 -9.33 -13.98
CA ASP A 43 -25.67 -7.87 -13.85
C ASP A 43 -24.77 -7.46 -12.67
N TYR A 44 -24.53 -8.36 -11.71
CA TYR A 44 -23.75 -8.10 -10.50
C TYR A 44 -22.33 -8.66 -10.53
N CYS A 45 -21.94 -9.41 -11.58
CA CYS A 45 -20.70 -10.18 -11.54
C CYS A 45 -19.43 -9.36 -11.83
N CYS A 46 -19.58 -8.19 -12.45
CA CYS A 46 -18.49 -7.29 -12.82
C CYS A 46 -18.56 -5.96 -12.08
N LEU A 47 -19.55 -5.72 -11.25
CA LEU A 47 -19.57 -4.53 -10.40
C LEU A 47 -18.62 -4.74 -9.23
N TYR A 48 -17.83 -3.71 -8.93
CA TYR A 48 -16.97 -3.71 -7.76
C TYR A 48 -17.29 -2.52 -6.85
N GLU A 49 -17.08 -2.72 -5.56
CA GLU A 49 -17.01 -1.65 -4.56
C GLU A 49 -15.83 -1.94 -3.65
N VAL A 50 -14.94 -0.95 -3.49
CA VAL A 50 -13.89 -0.99 -2.49
C VAL A 50 -14.09 0.17 -1.54
N ARG A 51 -14.05 -0.14 -0.24
CA ARG A 51 -14.05 0.84 0.85
C ARG A 51 -12.73 0.76 1.59
N TYR A 52 -11.99 1.85 1.60
CA TYR A 52 -10.69 1.91 2.27
C TYR A 52 -10.84 2.34 3.73
N ALA A 53 -9.75 2.14 4.50
CA ALA A 53 -9.73 2.37 5.94
C ALA A 53 -9.88 3.85 6.35
N ASP A 54 -9.65 4.78 5.42
CA ASP A 54 -9.91 6.22 5.57
C ASP A 54 -11.35 6.62 5.19
N HIS A 55 -12.20 5.65 4.88
CA HIS A 55 -13.58 5.79 4.40
C HIS A 55 -13.72 6.29 2.96
N SER A 56 -12.63 6.41 2.21
CA SER A 56 -12.70 6.62 0.77
C SER A 56 -13.30 5.39 0.08
N ILE A 57 -13.97 5.61 -1.05
CA ILE A 57 -14.74 4.60 -1.77
C ILE A 57 -14.44 4.73 -3.26
N THR A 58 -14.32 3.59 -3.93
CA THR A 58 -14.40 3.48 -5.39
C THR A 58 -15.43 2.43 -5.76
N LYS A 59 -16.30 2.74 -6.73
CA LYS A 59 -17.27 1.81 -7.31
C LYS A 59 -17.27 1.96 -8.82
N GLY A 60 -17.59 0.87 -9.50
CA GLY A 60 -17.77 0.86 -10.94
C GLY A 60 -17.77 -0.55 -11.49
N SER A 61 -17.33 -0.71 -12.73
CA SER A 61 -17.28 -1.99 -13.42
C SER A 61 -15.84 -2.48 -13.58
N LEU A 62 -15.62 -3.78 -13.42
CA LEU A 62 -14.40 -4.44 -13.88
C LEU A 62 -14.43 -4.53 -15.40
N ILE A 63 -13.35 -4.08 -16.02
CA ILE A 63 -13.18 -4.09 -17.47
C ILE A 63 -11.85 -4.73 -17.84
N ASN A 64 -11.67 -5.00 -19.13
CA ASN A 64 -10.46 -5.58 -19.69
C ASN A 64 -9.86 -4.66 -20.76
N ASP A 65 -8.56 -4.39 -20.67
CA ASP A 65 -7.82 -3.66 -21.70
C ASP A 65 -6.32 -3.97 -21.66
N THR A 66 -5.54 -3.36 -22.52
CA THR A 66 -4.07 -3.42 -22.47
C THR A 66 -3.53 -2.34 -21.53
N LEU A 67 -2.85 -2.76 -20.47
CA LEU A 67 -2.08 -1.83 -19.63
C LEU A 67 -0.71 -1.61 -20.25
N LYS A 68 -0.42 -0.36 -20.65
CA LYS A 68 0.94 0.06 -21.00
C LYS A 68 1.69 0.48 -19.73
N PHE A 69 2.70 -0.29 -19.35
CA PHE A 69 3.51 -0.03 -18.17
C PHE A 69 4.98 0.12 -18.55
N SER A 70 5.50 1.34 -18.47
CA SER A 70 6.83 1.68 -19.00
C SER A 70 6.95 1.32 -20.49
N ASN A 71 7.84 0.39 -20.84
CA ASN A 71 8.04 -0.09 -22.21
C ASN A 71 7.22 -1.35 -22.53
N ASP A 72 6.54 -1.92 -21.53
CA ASP A 72 5.83 -3.17 -21.66
C ASP A 72 4.34 -2.95 -21.92
N ASN A 73 3.76 -3.87 -22.69
CA ASN A 73 2.32 -3.97 -22.87
C ASN A 73 1.84 -5.23 -22.17
N ILE A 74 0.91 -5.07 -21.24
CA ILE A 74 0.27 -6.16 -20.51
C ILE A 74 -1.14 -6.30 -21.09
N PRO A 75 -1.34 -7.17 -22.10
CA PRO A 75 -2.65 -7.37 -22.71
C PRO A 75 -3.57 -8.11 -21.73
N ASN A 76 -4.88 -7.99 -21.97
CA ASN A 76 -5.91 -8.64 -21.16
C ASN A 76 -5.80 -8.33 -19.66
N PHE A 77 -5.49 -7.07 -19.34
CA PHE A 77 -5.39 -6.59 -17.99
C PHE A 77 -6.77 -6.18 -17.46
N HIS A 78 -7.18 -6.82 -16.37
CA HIS A 78 -8.43 -6.60 -15.69
C HIS A 78 -8.27 -5.51 -14.63
N PHE A 79 -9.09 -4.46 -14.69
CA PHE A 79 -9.03 -3.36 -13.72
C PHE A 79 -10.40 -2.73 -13.51
N GLY A 80 -10.54 -2.01 -12.40
CA GLY A 80 -11.73 -1.26 -12.05
C GLY A 80 -11.83 0.04 -12.84
N CYS A 81 -12.91 0.19 -13.58
CA CYS A 81 -13.33 1.42 -14.21
C CYS A 81 -14.33 2.13 -13.28
N GLY A 82 -13.83 3.06 -12.47
CA GLY A 82 -14.59 3.67 -11.40
C GLY A 82 -15.40 4.87 -11.87
N ASP A 83 -16.73 4.81 -11.73
CA ASP A 83 -17.67 5.89 -12.06
C ASP A 83 -18.22 6.61 -10.81
N ASN A 84 -17.93 6.09 -9.62
CA ASN A 84 -18.31 6.69 -8.35
C ASN A 84 -17.17 6.55 -7.33
N ASN A 85 -16.39 7.62 -7.18
CA ASN A 85 -15.20 7.66 -6.35
C ASN A 85 -15.25 8.86 -5.41
N THR A 86 -15.14 8.62 -4.10
CA THR A 86 -15.23 9.66 -3.06
C THR A 86 -14.15 9.51 -2.00
N GLY A 87 -13.82 10.61 -1.32
CA GLY A 87 -12.82 10.61 -0.23
C GLY A 87 -11.37 10.72 -0.69
N PHE A 88 -11.11 10.80 -2.00
CA PHE A 88 -9.79 11.10 -2.56
C PHE A 88 -9.71 12.58 -2.95
N HIS A 89 -8.51 13.15 -2.79
CA HIS A 89 -8.19 14.49 -3.25
C HIS A 89 -7.37 14.40 -4.54
N GLY A 90 -7.52 15.39 -5.43
CA GLY A 90 -7.17 15.34 -6.87
C GLY A 90 -5.71 15.14 -7.29
N ASP A 91 -4.90 14.52 -6.46
CA ASP A 91 -3.51 14.17 -6.73
C ASP A 91 -3.31 12.76 -7.28
N ILE A 92 -4.36 11.94 -7.34
CA ILE A 92 -4.30 10.57 -7.87
C ILE A 92 -5.40 10.35 -8.90
N ASP A 93 -5.16 9.51 -9.91
CA ASP A 93 -6.20 9.13 -10.90
C ASP A 93 -6.85 7.77 -10.55
N GLY A 94 -6.29 7.09 -9.55
CA GLY A 94 -6.63 5.72 -9.15
C GLY A 94 -5.45 5.00 -8.51
N PHE A 95 -5.63 3.70 -8.26
CA PHE A 95 -4.61 2.84 -7.63
C PHE A 95 -4.11 1.75 -8.57
N LEU A 96 -2.80 1.50 -8.54
CA LEU A 96 -2.19 0.30 -9.07
C LEU A 96 -2.04 -0.69 -7.91
N GLY A 97 -2.87 -1.72 -7.93
CA GLY A 97 -2.94 -2.74 -6.87
C GLY A 97 -1.69 -3.61 -6.88
N LEU A 98 -0.95 -3.57 -5.78
CA LEU A 98 0.28 -4.34 -5.59
C LEU A 98 0.10 -5.48 -4.59
N GLY A 99 -1.12 -5.76 -4.11
CA GLY A 99 -1.38 -6.92 -3.25
C GLY A 99 -1.10 -8.27 -3.93
N ARG A 100 -1.25 -9.38 -3.21
CA ARG A 100 -0.98 -10.74 -3.73
C ARG A 100 -2.18 -11.40 -4.41
N GLY A 101 -3.32 -10.73 -4.48
CA GLY A 101 -4.52 -11.27 -5.11
C GLY A 101 -4.45 -11.27 -6.64
N SER A 102 -5.39 -11.97 -7.26
CA SER A 102 -5.42 -12.21 -8.72
C SER A 102 -5.66 -10.95 -9.56
N LEU A 103 -6.30 -9.91 -9.01
CA LEU A 103 -6.56 -8.65 -9.69
C LEU A 103 -5.39 -7.65 -9.62
N SER A 104 -4.31 -7.97 -8.90
CA SER A 104 -3.13 -7.11 -8.82
C SER A 104 -2.31 -7.16 -10.11
N ILE A 105 -1.53 -6.10 -10.37
CA ILE A 105 -0.54 -6.15 -11.45
C ILE A 105 0.50 -7.23 -11.21
N ILE A 106 0.82 -7.54 -9.96
CA ILE A 106 1.79 -8.56 -9.59
C ILE A 106 1.38 -9.94 -10.13
N SER A 107 0.11 -10.30 -9.95
CA SER A 107 -0.44 -11.58 -10.42
C SER A 107 -0.72 -11.57 -11.91
N GLN A 108 -1.33 -10.50 -12.44
CA GLN A 108 -1.73 -10.44 -13.86
C GLN A 108 -0.53 -10.34 -14.80
N ALA A 109 0.55 -9.69 -14.39
CA ALA A 109 1.80 -9.59 -15.16
C ALA A 109 2.86 -10.63 -14.73
N SER A 110 2.43 -11.71 -14.06
CA SER A 110 3.33 -12.73 -13.49
C SER A 110 4.23 -13.40 -14.53
N ASN A 111 3.74 -13.62 -15.77
CA ASN A 111 4.54 -14.17 -16.86
C ASN A 111 5.72 -13.28 -17.27
N MET A 112 5.64 -11.98 -16.98
CA MET A 112 6.64 -10.98 -17.34
C MET A 112 7.59 -10.67 -16.18
N TYR A 113 7.04 -10.59 -14.95
CA TYR A 113 7.77 -10.13 -13.77
C TYR A 113 7.92 -11.17 -12.65
N ASN A 114 7.50 -12.42 -12.89
CA ASN A 114 7.61 -13.55 -11.96
C ASN A 114 7.02 -13.28 -10.56
N ASN A 115 5.90 -12.53 -10.48
CA ASN A 115 5.27 -12.10 -9.22
C ASN A 115 6.20 -11.29 -8.28
N ILE A 116 7.22 -10.62 -8.81
CA ILE A 116 8.20 -9.86 -8.03
C ILE A 116 8.13 -8.39 -8.41
N PHE A 117 8.23 -7.52 -7.40
CA PHE A 117 8.40 -6.08 -7.59
C PHE A 117 9.36 -5.51 -6.55
N SER A 118 9.91 -4.33 -6.83
CA SER A 118 10.66 -3.52 -5.89
C SER A 118 10.09 -2.11 -5.83
N TYR A 119 9.97 -1.56 -4.62
CA TYR A 119 9.49 -0.20 -4.41
C TYR A 119 10.55 0.60 -3.65
N CYS A 120 11.14 1.59 -4.32
CA CYS A 120 12.24 2.39 -3.78
C CYS A 120 11.78 3.81 -3.46
N LEU A 121 11.92 4.23 -2.21
CA LEU A 121 11.75 5.63 -1.83
C LEU A 121 13.10 6.35 -1.96
N PRO A 122 13.15 7.62 -2.42
CA PRO A 122 14.37 8.31 -2.88
C PRO A 122 15.54 8.40 -1.88
N SER A 123 15.32 8.09 -0.60
CA SER A 123 16.25 8.30 0.52
C SER A 123 16.85 7.03 1.13
N ALA A 124 16.61 5.85 0.54
CA ALA A 124 17.15 4.59 1.08
C ALA A 124 18.56 4.26 0.55
N LEU A 125 19.58 4.26 1.43
CA LEU A 125 20.92 3.73 1.16
C LEU A 125 21.10 2.36 1.81
N GLY A 126 21.40 1.34 1.00
CA GLY A 126 21.66 -0.04 1.43
C GLY A 126 20.41 -0.89 1.61
N VAL A 127 20.53 -2.19 1.33
CA VAL A 127 19.41 -3.15 1.40
C VAL A 127 19.62 -4.10 2.59
N LYS A 128 18.57 -4.29 3.37
CA LYS A 128 18.47 -5.33 4.40
C LYS A 128 17.28 -6.22 4.09
N TYR A 129 17.43 -7.52 4.31
CA TYR A 129 16.38 -8.49 4.04
C TYR A 129 15.79 -9.05 5.33
N THR A 130 14.49 -9.36 5.27
CA THR A 130 13.75 -10.10 6.28
C THR A 130 12.74 -10.99 5.55
N PRO A 131 12.47 -12.21 6.04
CA PRO A 131 11.39 -13.03 5.48
C PRO A 131 10.05 -12.30 5.58
N MET A 132 9.27 -12.43 4.52
CA MET A 132 7.90 -11.95 4.48
C MET A 132 6.97 -13.07 4.96
N VAL A 133 6.02 -12.73 5.80
CA VAL A 133 5.08 -13.67 6.42
C VAL A 133 3.74 -13.62 5.67
N THR A 134 3.04 -14.74 5.65
CA THR A 134 1.67 -14.83 5.13
C THR A 134 0.71 -15.00 6.29
N ASN A 135 -0.31 -14.14 6.37
CA ASN A 135 -1.42 -14.32 7.30
C ASN A 135 -2.54 -15.07 6.55
N PRO A 136 -2.92 -16.30 6.96
CA PRO A 136 -3.95 -17.07 6.26
C PRO A 136 -5.32 -16.37 6.20
N LYS A 137 -5.63 -15.48 7.15
CA LYS A 137 -6.88 -14.71 7.17
C LYS A 137 -6.85 -13.53 6.21
N MET A 138 -5.66 -13.07 5.82
CA MET A 138 -5.48 -11.92 4.93
C MET A 138 -4.27 -12.16 3.99
N PRO A 139 -4.36 -13.15 3.07
CA PRO A 139 -3.22 -13.62 2.28
C PRO A 139 -2.72 -12.59 1.26
N SER A 140 -3.56 -11.62 0.89
CA SER A 140 -3.22 -10.54 -0.03
C SER A 140 -2.12 -9.61 0.53
N PHE A 141 -2.15 -9.31 1.83
CA PHE A 141 -1.22 -8.34 2.41
C PHE A 141 0.18 -8.92 2.64
N TYR A 142 1.15 -8.02 2.64
CA TYR A 142 2.55 -8.32 2.95
C TYR A 142 2.82 -8.13 4.44
N PHE A 143 2.99 -9.23 5.18
CA PHE A 143 3.31 -9.16 6.61
C PHE A 143 4.81 -9.28 6.87
N LEU A 144 5.27 -8.61 7.92
CA LEU A 144 6.57 -8.81 8.53
C LEU A 144 6.41 -9.21 9.99
N ASN A 145 7.41 -9.93 10.50
CA ASN A 145 7.51 -10.22 11.92
C ASN A 145 8.30 -9.12 12.63
N LEU A 146 7.58 -8.21 13.30
CA LEU A 146 8.16 -7.18 14.15
C LEU A 146 8.41 -7.75 15.55
N THR A 147 9.68 -7.83 15.94
CA THR A 147 10.09 -8.46 17.21
C THR A 147 10.40 -7.46 18.31
N ALA A 148 10.82 -6.24 17.94
CA ALA A 148 11.21 -5.20 18.87
C ALA A 148 11.26 -3.83 18.17
N ILE A 149 11.07 -2.78 18.98
CA ILE A 149 11.26 -1.39 18.58
C ILE A 149 12.36 -0.80 19.46
N PHE A 150 13.29 -0.07 18.85
CA PHE A 150 14.38 0.60 19.53
C PHE A 150 14.31 2.12 19.31
N ILE A 151 14.52 2.87 20.38
CA ILE A 151 14.61 4.33 20.37
C ILE A 151 15.96 4.70 20.98
N TRP A 152 16.85 5.33 20.20
CA TRP A 152 18.21 5.68 20.66
C TRP A 152 18.98 4.48 21.26
N GLY A 153 18.85 3.30 20.66
CA GLY A 153 19.48 2.05 21.13
C GLY A 153 18.76 1.39 22.32
N GLU A 154 17.78 2.03 22.93
CA GLU A 154 16.99 1.49 24.04
C GLU A 154 15.77 0.74 23.49
N ARG A 155 15.62 -0.54 23.88
CA ARG A 155 14.45 -1.35 23.53
C ARG A 155 13.23 -0.90 24.32
N ILE A 156 12.10 -0.71 23.66
CA ILE A 156 10.83 -0.48 24.36
C ILE A 156 10.41 -1.78 25.06
N ASP A 157 10.15 -1.72 26.36
CA ASP A 157 9.71 -2.86 27.16
C ASP A 157 8.23 -3.17 26.92
N LEU A 158 7.97 -4.00 25.91
CA LEU A 158 6.65 -4.50 25.54
C LEU A 158 6.76 -5.99 25.21
N SER A 159 5.71 -6.73 25.56
CA SER A 159 5.59 -8.13 25.14
C SER A 159 5.61 -8.23 23.60
N PRO A 160 6.45 -9.08 23.00
CA PRO A 160 6.49 -9.28 21.54
C PRO A 160 5.14 -9.73 20.95
N THR A 161 4.29 -10.37 21.75
CA THR A 161 2.95 -10.81 21.32
C THR A 161 2.03 -9.64 20.96
N ILE A 162 2.35 -8.41 21.37
CA ILE A 162 1.58 -7.22 20.97
C ILE A 162 1.66 -6.94 19.46
N PHE A 163 2.68 -7.49 18.78
CA PHE A 163 2.90 -7.33 17.35
C PHE A 163 2.40 -8.52 16.53
N SER A 164 2.00 -9.63 17.16
CA SER A 164 1.76 -10.89 16.45
C SER A 164 0.35 -11.04 15.88
N SER A 165 -0.62 -10.24 16.32
CA SER A 165 -2.00 -10.32 15.84
C SER A 165 -2.57 -8.92 15.54
N PRO A 166 -2.92 -8.60 14.28
CA PRO A 166 -2.85 -9.46 13.10
C PRO A 166 -1.45 -9.64 12.49
N GLY A 167 -0.43 -8.93 13.01
CA GLY A 167 0.91 -8.85 12.44
C GLY A 167 1.29 -7.42 12.06
N THR A 168 2.44 -7.22 11.43
CA THR A 168 2.88 -5.91 10.89
C THR A 168 2.73 -5.90 9.38
N ILE A 169 1.93 -4.99 8.83
CA ILE A 169 1.66 -4.89 7.38
C ILE A 169 2.62 -3.88 6.74
N LEU A 170 3.15 -4.21 5.58
CA LEU A 170 3.81 -3.25 4.68
C LEU A 170 2.77 -2.59 3.79
N ASP A 171 2.55 -1.30 4.02
CA ASP A 171 1.52 -0.52 3.34
C ASP A 171 2.10 0.75 2.70
N SER A 172 2.21 0.75 1.37
CA SER A 172 2.65 1.92 0.60
C SER A 172 1.58 3.01 0.46
N GLY A 173 0.32 2.72 0.78
CA GLY A 173 -0.79 3.68 0.68
C GLY A 173 -1.09 4.42 1.98
N THR A 174 -0.37 4.11 3.07
CA THR A 174 -0.49 4.83 4.34
C THR A 174 0.73 5.71 4.60
N THR A 175 0.52 7.02 4.72
CA THR A 175 1.59 8.01 4.97
C THR A 175 2.30 7.81 6.31
N PHE A 176 1.57 7.40 7.36
CA PHE A 176 2.09 7.31 8.73
C PHE A 176 2.00 5.90 9.29
N THR A 177 3.05 5.43 9.96
CA THR A 177 3.01 4.14 10.67
C THR A 177 1.94 4.15 11.76
N ARG A 178 0.96 3.23 11.65
CA ARG A 178 -0.06 3.00 12.67
C ARG A 178 0.41 1.95 13.66
N LEU A 179 0.27 2.24 14.96
CA LEU A 179 0.69 1.37 16.05
C LEU A 179 -0.49 1.07 16.99
N PRO A 180 -0.52 -0.11 17.64
CA PRO A 180 -1.44 -0.36 18.75
C PRO A 180 -1.32 0.75 19.80
N PRO A 181 -2.43 1.18 20.45
CA PRO A 181 -2.41 2.29 21.41
C PRO A 181 -1.34 2.14 22.48
N THR A 182 -1.20 0.95 23.09
CA THR A 182 -0.18 0.65 24.09
C THR A 182 1.24 0.89 23.56
N THR A 183 1.54 0.41 22.35
CA THR A 183 2.83 0.60 21.69
C THR A 183 3.08 2.07 21.39
N TYR A 184 2.07 2.78 20.85
CA TYR A 184 2.15 4.20 20.56
C TYR A 184 2.44 5.03 21.82
N PHE A 185 1.74 4.77 22.92
CA PHE A 185 1.94 5.52 24.17
C PHE A 185 3.32 5.26 24.77
N ALA A 186 3.80 4.01 24.77
CA ALA A 186 5.15 3.68 25.22
C ALA A 186 6.22 4.39 24.38
N LEU A 187 6.09 4.32 23.04
CA LEU A 187 6.98 4.99 22.10
C LEU A 187 6.98 6.51 22.30
N ARG A 188 5.80 7.12 22.36
CA ARG A 188 5.61 8.56 22.58
C ARG A 188 6.23 9.01 23.91
N SER A 189 6.06 8.24 24.97
CA SER A 189 6.62 8.56 26.30
C SER A 189 8.14 8.60 26.28
N ILE A 190 8.78 7.53 25.77
CA ILE A 190 10.24 7.45 25.65
C ILE A 190 10.76 8.53 24.71
N PHE A 191 10.11 8.72 23.57
CA PHE A 191 10.50 9.74 22.60
C PHE A 191 10.47 11.15 23.21
N ARG A 192 9.38 11.52 23.90
CA ARG A 192 9.27 12.83 24.57
C ARG A 192 10.33 12.99 25.66
N LYS A 193 10.55 11.97 26.48
CA LYS A 193 11.58 11.98 27.54
C LYS A 193 12.97 12.20 26.94
N LYS A 194 13.33 11.41 25.92
CA LYS A 194 14.64 11.50 25.26
C LYS A 194 14.78 12.83 24.52
N TRP A 195 13.76 13.29 23.81
CA TRP A 195 13.78 14.57 23.08
C TRP A 195 14.07 15.76 24.00
N SER A 196 13.45 15.82 25.18
CA SER A 196 13.75 16.84 26.18
C SER A 196 15.19 16.77 26.71
N ILE A 197 15.80 15.57 26.72
CA ILE A 197 17.19 15.35 27.14
C ILE A 197 18.18 15.64 25.99
N THR A 198 17.84 15.32 24.74
CA THR A 198 18.68 15.61 23.57
C THR A 198 18.64 17.09 23.20
N GLN A 199 17.58 17.85 23.44
CA GLN A 199 17.63 19.32 23.33
C GLN A 199 18.70 19.93 24.27
N TRP A 200 18.86 19.35 25.47
CA TRP A 200 19.93 19.71 26.41
C TRP A 200 21.34 19.34 25.89
N HIS A 201 21.49 18.26 25.13
CA HIS A 201 22.79 17.78 24.62
C HIS A 201 23.12 18.25 23.19
N LEU A 202 22.14 18.57 22.35
CA LEU A 202 22.32 19.08 20.98
C LEU A 202 22.84 20.53 20.96
N HIS A 203 22.71 21.25 22.07
CA HIS A 203 23.50 22.46 22.31
C HIS A 203 25.00 22.17 22.48
N ASN A 204 25.41 20.91 22.60
CA ASN A 204 26.76 20.49 23.00
C ASN A 204 27.39 19.33 22.23
N LEU A 205 26.78 18.70 21.21
CA LEU A 205 27.45 17.92 20.13
C LEU A 205 26.46 17.29 19.12
N ASN A 206 26.96 17.13 17.90
CA ASN A 206 26.35 16.57 16.69
C ASN A 206 26.08 15.06 16.84
N LEU A 207 24.88 14.54 16.57
CA LEU A 207 24.67 13.11 16.23
C LEU A 207 23.28 12.82 15.63
N THR A 208 23.29 12.18 14.46
CA THR A 208 22.18 11.63 13.68
C THR A 208 21.92 10.18 14.08
N HIS A 209 20.75 9.84 14.65
CA HIS A 209 20.10 8.51 14.55
C HIS A 209 18.63 8.58 15.01
N VAL A 210 17.69 8.55 14.06
CA VAL A 210 16.26 8.67 14.31
C VAL A 210 15.59 7.32 14.04
N ILE A 211 15.35 6.56 15.12
CA ILE A 211 14.48 5.35 15.19
C ILE A 211 14.95 4.17 14.31
N THR A 212 15.08 2.97 14.90
CA THR A 212 15.37 1.75 14.14
C THR A 212 14.33 0.68 14.44
N LEU A 213 13.61 0.25 13.40
CA LEU A 213 12.72 -0.91 13.43
C LEU A 213 13.52 -2.14 13.01
N LEU A 214 13.51 -3.19 13.83
CA LEU A 214 14.15 -4.47 13.51
C LEU A 214 13.07 -5.52 13.25
N ALA A 215 12.93 -5.92 11.99
CA ALA A 215 12.28 -7.17 11.63
C ALA A 215 13.26 -8.32 11.89
N SER A 216 12.74 -9.45 12.38
CA SER A 216 13.51 -10.63 12.79
C SER A 216 14.63 -11.02 11.80
N ARG A 217 15.88 -10.74 12.17
CA ARG A 217 17.08 -11.35 11.58
C ARG A 217 17.35 -12.67 12.28
N ARG A 218 17.51 -13.75 11.53
CA ARG A 218 18.43 -14.83 11.90
C ARG A 218 19.15 -15.35 10.66
N CYS A 219 20.46 -15.51 10.84
CA CYS A 219 21.34 -16.34 10.03
C CYS A 219 20.87 -17.80 10.06
#